data_AF-A0A7X8CK26-F1
#
_entry.id   AF-A0A7X8CK26-F1
#
_cell.length_a   1.000
_cell.length_b   1.000
_cell.length_c   1.000
_cell.angle_alpha   90.00
_cell.angle_beta   90.00
_cell.angle_gamma   90.00
#
_symmetry.space_group_name_H-M   'P 1'
#
loop_
_entity.id
_entity.type
_entity.pdbx_description
1 polymer ?
#
loop_
_entity_poly.entity_id
_entity_poly.type
_entity_poly.pdbx_seq_one_letter_code
_entity_poly.pdbx_strand_id
1 'polypeptide(L)'
;MLFEEKVFTGDWSSLVWRGIIALLIGLMILVWPAISVVAFLRLIGFVAIIGGFMVIIQAIRTKGGWPLILEGIMGIVIGILVISMPGLSALVISLLIGLWMVFIGIFQIINVIQFYQMLPNIGKWLIILNGIVSILFGLIVVS
;
A
#
# COMPACT_ATOMS: atom_id res chain seq x y z
N MET A 1 -29.50 45.52 0.33
CA MET A 1 -28.15 44.92 0.28
C MET A 1 -27.64 44.73 1.70
N LEU A 2 -28.00 43.63 2.35
CA LEU A 2 -27.36 43.17 3.58
C LEU A 2 -27.18 41.67 3.39
N PHE A 3 -26.01 41.28 2.90
CA PHE A 3 -25.62 39.88 2.86
C PHE A 3 -25.37 39.47 4.31
N GLU A 4 -26.38 38.86 4.95
CA GLU A 4 -26.17 38.06 6.15
C GLU A 4 -25.30 36.87 5.74
N GLU A 5 -24.00 37.00 5.94
CA GLU A 5 -23.08 35.87 5.90
C GLU A 5 -23.35 35.04 7.18
N LYS A 6 -24.25 34.06 7.07
CA LYS A 6 -24.41 33.02 8.10
C LYS A 6 -23.16 32.16 8.09
N VAL A 7 -22.17 32.57 8.87
CA VAL A 7 -21.04 31.74 9.26
C VAL A 7 -21.64 30.50 9.91
N PHE A 8 -21.54 29.35 9.25
CA PHE A 8 -21.86 28.06 9.84
C PHE A 8 -21.02 27.90 11.10
N THR A 9 -21.63 28.14 12.27
CA THR A 9 -21.10 27.75 13.58
C THR A 9 -21.23 26.22 13.69
N GLY A 10 -20.45 25.51 12.87
CA GLY A 10 -20.45 24.06 12.77
C GLY A 10 -19.95 23.44 14.06
N ASP A 11 -20.73 22.49 14.58
CA ASP A 11 -20.56 21.81 15.86
C ASP A 11 -19.13 21.31 16.07
N TRP A 12 -18.32 22.07 16.80
CA TRP A 12 -16.97 21.67 17.25
C TRP A 12 -17.00 20.35 18.02
N SER A 13 -18.11 20.06 18.69
CA SER A 13 -18.36 18.77 19.32
C SER A 13 -18.28 17.61 18.32
N SER A 14 -18.82 17.77 17.11
CA SER A 14 -18.76 16.74 16.06
C SER A 14 -17.32 16.45 15.61
N LEU A 15 -16.47 17.49 15.59
CA LEU A 15 -15.07 17.37 15.22
C LEU A 15 -14.28 16.59 16.28
N VAL A 16 -14.50 16.91 17.56
CA VAL A 16 -13.87 16.23 18.70
C VAL A 16 -14.31 14.76 18.77
N TRP A 17 -15.61 14.48 18.60
CA TRP A 17 -16.11 13.11 18.58
C TRP A 17 -15.56 12.27 17.42
N ARG A 18 -15.44 12.85 16.22
CA ARG A 18 -14.79 12.18 15.07
C ARG A 18 -13.33 11.86 15.37
N GLY A 19 -12.60 12.76 16.02
CA GLY A 19 -11.22 12.54 16.44
C GLY A 19 -11.07 11.40 17.45
N ILE A 20 -11.91 11.38 18.49
CA ILE A 20 -11.93 10.31 19.51
C ILE A 20 -12.26 8.96 18.87
N ILE A 21 -13.28 8.90 18.01
CA ILE A 21 -13.67 7.68 17.30
C ILE A 21 -12.52 7.20 16.40
N ALA A 22 -11.87 8.09 15.64
CA ALA A 22 -10.73 7.74 14.80
C ALA A 22 -9.54 7.22 15.62
N LEU A 23 -9.26 7.81 16.79
CA LEU A 23 -8.21 7.34 17.71
C LEU A 23 -8.50 5.94 18.26
N LEU A 24 -9.74 5.70 18.68
CA LEU A 24 -10.16 4.38 19.18
C LEU A 24 -10.07 3.32 18.07
N ILE A 25 -10.51 3.65 16.85
CA ILE A 25 -10.38 2.76 15.69
C ILE A 25 -8.90 2.50 15.38
N GLY A 26 -8.06 3.55 15.36
CA GLY A 26 -6.62 3.41 15.13
C GLY A 26 -5.96 2.51 16.18
N LEU A 27 -6.27 2.70 17.46
CA LEU A 27 -5.81 1.85 18.55
C LEU A 27 -6.28 0.41 18.39
N MET A 28 -7.55 0.18 18.05
CA MET A 28 -8.07 -1.17 17.83
C MET A 28 -7.35 -1.90 16.69
N ILE A 29 -7.02 -1.19 15.60
CA ILE A 29 -6.22 -1.75 14.49
C ILE A 29 -4.82 -2.13 14.96
N LEU A 30 -4.19 -1.31 15.80
CA LEU A 30 -2.86 -1.58 16.35
C LEU A 30 -2.86 -2.74 17.35
N VAL A 31 -3.94 -2.92 18.11
CA VAL A 31 -4.06 -4.01 19.08
C VAL A 31 -4.25 -5.35 18.34
N TRP A 32 -5.01 -5.38 17.24
CA TRP A 32 -5.29 -6.59 16.45
C TRP A 32 -4.80 -6.50 14.97
N PRO A 33 -3.47 -6.44 14.74
CA PRO A 33 -2.92 -6.29 13.40
C PRO A 33 -3.22 -7.51 12.51
N ALA A 34 -3.25 -8.72 13.09
CA ALA A 34 -3.49 -9.95 12.34
C ALA A 34 -4.87 -9.98 11.65
N ILE A 35 -5.92 -9.50 12.32
CA ILE A 35 -7.28 -9.50 11.79
C ILE A 35 -7.41 -8.48 10.66
N SER A 36 -6.81 -7.30 10.84
CA SER A 36 -6.78 -6.25 9.82
C SER A 36 -6.08 -6.72 8.54
N VAL A 37 -4.94 -7.41 8.67
CA VAL A 37 -4.20 -7.97 7.53
C VAL A 37 -5.03 -9.04 6.81
N VAL A 38 -5.65 -9.97 7.53
CA VAL A 38 -6.49 -11.01 6.91
C VAL A 38 -7.70 -10.42 6.19
N ALA A 39 -8.35 -9.40 6.77
CA ALA A 39 -9.47 -8.71 6.13
C ALA A 39 -9.04 -8.02 4.83
N PHE A 40 -7.89 -7.34 4.86
CA PHE A 40 -7.33 -6.68 3.69
C PHE A 40 -6.95 -7.67 2.58
N LEU A 41 -6.32 -8.79 2.93
CA LEU A 41 -5.98 -9.85 1.99
C LEU A 41 -7.22 -10.46 1.33
N ARG A 42 -8.28 -10.72 2.11
CA ARG A 42 -9.54 -11.22 1.54
C ARG A 42 -10.13 -10.25 0.52
N LEU A 43 -10.08 -8.95 0.81
CA LEU A 43 -10.54 -7.92 -0.12
C LEU A 43 -9.69 -7.88 -1.39
N ILE A 44 -8.35 -7.94 -1.26
CA ILE A 44 -7.45 -8.01 -2.42
C ILE A 44 -7.76 -9.25 -3.27
N GLY A 45 -7.90 -10.42 -2.66
CA GLY A 45 -8.18 -11.65 -3.40
C GLY A 45 -9.51 -11.60 -4.12
N PHE A 46 -10.53 -10.99 -3.51
CA PHE A 46 -11.83 -10.80 -4.16
C PHE A 46 -11.74 -9.85 -5.37
N VAL A 47 -11.04 -8.72 -5.23
CA VAL A 47 -10.79 -7.80 -6.34
C VAL A 47 -9.98 -8.46 -7.45
N ALA A 48 -8.98 -9.27 -7.11
CA ALA A 48 -8.17 -10.02 -8.08
C ALA A 48 -9.00 -11.04 -8.88
N ILE A 49 -9.95 -11.73 -8.23
CA ILE A 49 -10.88 -12.65 -8.90
C ILE A 49 -11.76 -11.88 -9.88
N ILE A 50 -12.38 -10.78 -9.45
CA ILE A 50 -13.21 -9.93 -10.33
C ILE A 50 -12.38 -9.41 -11.50
N GLY A 51 -11.18 -8.90 -11.23
CA GLY A 51 -10.25 -8.42 -12.25
C GLY A 51 -9.90 -9.50 -13.27
N GLY A 52 -9.59 -10.72 -12.80
CA GLY A 52 -9.29 -11.85 -13.68
C GLY A 52 -10.46 -12.22 -14.59
N PHE A 53 -11.69 -12.25 -14.07
CA PHE A 53 -12.88 -12.42 -14.92
C PHE A 53 -13.03 -11.29 -15.94
N MET A 54 -12.81 -10.03 -15.55
CA MET A 54 -12.88 -8.89 -16.45
C MET A 54 -11.83 -8.99 -17.58
N VAL A 55 -10.62 -9.47 -17.28
CA VAL A 55 -9.56 -9.69 -18.28
C VAL A 55 -9.95 -10.81 -19.25
N ILE A 56 -10.53 -11.92 -18.77
CA ILE A 56 -11.03 -13.01 -19.65
C ILE A 56 -12.13 -12.48 -20.58
N ILE A 57 -13.09 -11.71 -20.05
CA ILE A 57 -14.16 -11.10 -20.86
C ILE A 57 -13.56 -10.18 -21.93
N GLN A 58 -12.56 -9.38 -21.57
CA GLN A 58 -11.83 -8.53 -22.52
C GLN A 58 -11.13 -9.37 -23.59
N ALA A 59 -10.48 -10.47 -23.21
CA ALA A 59 -9.77 -11.35 -24.15
C ALA A 59 -10.69 -11.91 -25.23
N ILE A 60 -11.90 -12.31 -24.86
CA ILE A 60 -12.92 -12.80 -25.78
C ILE A 60 -13.41 -11.66 -26.69
N ARG A 61 -13.64 -10.47 -26.14
CA ARG A 61 -14.16 -9.31 -26.89
C ARG A 61 -13.15 -8.73 -27.89
N THR A 62 -11.89 -8.65 -27.51
CA THR A 62 -10.83 -8.03 -28.33
C THR A 62 -10.07 -9.02 -29.20
N LYS A 63 -10.42 -10.32 -29.15
CA LYS A 63 -9.60 -11.42 -29.70
C LYS A 63 -8.15 -11.34 -29.19
N GLY A 64 -7.97 -10.97 -27.93
CA GLY A 64 -6.67 -10.71 -27.27
C GLY A 64 -5.72 -11.92 -27.15
N GLY A 65 -6.04 -13.03 -27.82
CA GLY A 65 -5.22 -14.22 -27.89
C GLY A 65 -5.10 -14.97 -26.57
N TRP A 66 -4.32 -16.05 -26.60
CA TRP A 66 -4.00 -16.86 -25.43
C TRP A 66 -3.34 -16.10 -24.26
N PRO A 67 -2.52 -15.03 -24.45
CA PRO A 67 -1.87 -14.36 -23.33
C PRO A 67 -2.85 -13.69 -22.38
N LEU A 68 -3.90 -13.04 -22.92
CA LEU A 68 -4.87 -12.31 -22.10
C LEU A 68 -5.79 -13.27 -21.34
N ILE A 69 -6.10 -14.44 -21.92
CA ILE A 69 -6.81 -15.51 -21.21
C ILE A 69 -5.96 -16.04 -20.05
N LEU A 70 -4.67 -16.28 -20.29
CA LEU A 70 -3.74 -16.76 -19.26
C LEU A 70 -3.60 -15.76 -18.12
N GLU A 71 -3.48 -14.46 -18.43
CA GLU A 71 -3.44 -13.39 -17.42
C GLU A 71 -4.69 -13.41 -16.53
N GLY A 72 -5.88 -13.50 -17.14
CA GLY A 72 -7.13 -13.55 -16.39
C GLY A 72 -7.25 -14.79 -15.51
N ILE A 73 -6.85 -15.96 -16.01
CA ILE A 73 -6.81 -17.21 -15.23
C ILE A 73 -5.84 -17.08 -14.06
N MET A 74 -4.63 -16.55 -14.30
CA MET A 74 -3.63 -16.33 -13.26
C MET A 74 -4.16 -15.36 -12.20
N GLY A 75 -4.85 -14.29 -12.58
CA GLY A 75 -5.50 -13.36 -11.65
C GLY A 75 -6.53 -14.04 -10.73
N ILE A 76 -7.37 -14.92 -11.29
CA ILE A 76 -8.34 -15.71 -10.51
C ILE A 76 -7.62 -16.66 -9.56
N VAL A 77 -6.63 -17.41 -10.05
CA VAL A 77 -5.87 -18.37 -9.24
C VAL A 77 -5.16 -17.66 -8.09
N ILE A 78 -4.48 -16.54 -8.37
CA ILE A 78 -3.82 -15.72 -7.35
C ILE A 78 -4.86 -15.22 -6.33
N GLY A 79 -6.01 -14.72 -6.78
CA GLY A 79 -7.05 -14.25 -5.86
C GLY A 79 -7.60 -15.34 -4.95
N ILE A 80 -7.80 -16.55 -5.47
CA ILE A 80 -8.21 -17.73 -4.67
C ILE A 80 -7.12 -18.09 -3.66
N LEU A 81 -5.86 -18.14 -4.07
CA LEU A 81 -4.73 -18.44 -3.18
C LEU A 81 -4.63 -17.42 -2.04
N VAL A 82 -4.83 -16.14 -2.35
CA VAL A 82 -4.80 -15.05 -1.36
C VAL A 82 -5.90 -15.18 -0.31
N ILE A 83 -7.12 -15.53 -0.72
CA ILE A 83 -8.24 -15.74 0.21
C ILE A 83 -8.04 -17.01 1.04
N SER A 84 -7.56 -18.08 0.42
CA SER A 84 -7.49 -19.41 1.03
C SER A 84 -6.30 -19.55 1.98
N MET A 85 -5.19 -18.88 1.69
CA MET A 85 -3.92 -18.99 2.41
C MET A 85 -3.39 -17.62 2.85
N PRO A 86 -4.14 -16.85 3.68
CA PRO A 86 -3.76 -15.47 4.01
C PRO A 86 -2.43 -15.38 4.75
N GLY A 87 -2.03 -16.42 5.50
CA GLY A 87 -0.72 -16.46 6.16
C GLY A 87 0.44 -16.45 5.17
N LEU A 88 0.38 -17.25 4.10
CA LEU A 88 1.40 -17.26 3.05
C LEU A 88 1.37 -15.96 2.24
N SER A 89 0.19 -15.45 1.93
CA SER A 89 0.06 -14.19 1.18
C SER A 89 0.58 -13.00 1.97
N ALA A 90 0.37 -12.97 3.29
CA ALA A 90 0.98 -11.96 4.16
C ALA A 90 2.51 -12.01 4.10
N LEU A 91 3.10 -13.22 4.12
CA LEU A 91 4.56 -13.39 3.99
C LEU A 91 5.07 -12.91 2.63
N VAL A 92 4.41 -13.28 1.53
CA VAL A 92 4.79 -12.84 0.18
C VAL A 92 4.72 -11.32 0.07
N ILE A 93 3.66 -10.69 0.56
CA ILE A 93 3.52 -9.23 0.55
C ILE A 93 4.59 -8.58 1.43
N SER A 94 4.86 -9.13 2.62
CA SER A 94 5.93 -8.66 3.51
C SER A 94 7.29 -8.70 2.80
N LEU A 95 7.62 -9.81 2.15
CA LEU A 95 8.86 -9.97 1.39
C LEU A 95 8.97 -8.97 0.25
N LEU A 96 7.88 -8.75 -0.50
CA LEU A 96 7.84 -7.75 -1.58
C LEU A 96 8.07 -6.34 -1.04
N ILE A 97 7.44 -5.98 0.07
CA ILE A 97 7.62 -4.67 0.72
C ILE A 97 9.05 -4.53 1.24
N GLY A 98 9.59 -5.54 1.91
CA GLY A 98 10.96 -5.53 2.43
C GLY A 98 12.00 -5.37 1.32
N LEU A 99 11.84 -6.13 0.23
CA LEU A 99 12.71 -6.01 -0.95
C LEU A 99 12.57 -4.65 -1.62
N TRP A 100 11.35 -4.10 -1.72
CA TRP A 100 11.10 -2.77 -2.25
C TRP A 100 11.77 -1.68 -1.41
N MET A 101 11.77 -1.82 -0.08
CA MET A 101 12.43 -0.89 0.84
C MET A 101 13.96 -0.93 0.68
N VAL A 102 14.54 -2.12 0.52
CA VAL A 102 15.97 -2.26 0.20
C VAL A 102 16.28 -1.57 -1.13
N PHE A 103 15.46 -1.77 -2.16
CA PHE A 103 15.62 -1.13 -3.46
C PHE A 103 15.58 0.39 -3.36
N ILE A 104 14.59 0.96 -2.66
CA ILE A 104 14.49 2.40 -2.42
C ILE A 104 15.74 2.90 -1.71
N GLY A 105 16.19 2.23 -0.64
CA GLY A 105 17.33 2.69 0.13
C GLY A 105 18.63 2.70 -0.68
N ILE A 106 18.84 1.68 -1.52
CA ILE A 106 19.95 1.65 -2.48
C ILE A 106 19.86 2.82 -3.46
N PHE A 107 18.69 3.07 -4.05
CA PHE A 107 18.50 4.18 -4.99
C PHE A 107 18.73 5.55 -4.35
N GLN A 108 18.31 5.74 -3.10
CA GLN A 108 18.56 6.98 -2.36
C GLN A 108 20.05 7.24 -2.17
N ILE A 109 20.84 6.20 -1.85
CA ILE A 109 22.29 6.32 -1.70
C ILE A 109 22.94 6.64 -3.05
N ILE A 110 22.54 5.96 -4.13
CA ILE A 110 23.05 6.21 -5.48
C ILE A 110 22.76 7.65 -5.92
N ASN A 111 21.56 8.16 -5.67
CA ASN A 111 21.18 9.52 -6.03
C ASN A 111 22.07 10.58 -5.37
N VAL A 112 22.48 10.37 -4.12
CA VAL A 112 23.39 11.30 -3.43
C VAL A 112 24.77 11.32 -4.07
N ILE A 113 25.25 10.17 -4.56
CA ILE A 113 26.55 10.07 -5.26
C ILE A 113 26.46 10.78 -6.62
N GLN A 114 25.38 10.56 -7.37
CA GLN A 114 25.20 11.13 -8.71
C GLN A 114 24.94 12.64 -8.68
N PHE A 115 24.16 13.14 -7.72
CA PHE A 115 23.76 14.55 -7.62
C PHE A 115 24.47 15.28 -6.47
N TYR A 116 25.66 14.83 -6.09
CA TYR A 116 26.38 15.35 -4.94
C TYR A 116 26.62 16.87 -4.99
N GLN A 117 26.77 17.45 -6.18
CA GLN A 117 27.06 18.89 -6.33
C GLN A 117 25.80 19.78 -6.30
N MET A 118 24.61 19.20 -6.53
CA MET A 118 23.34 19.96 -6.59
C MET A 118 22.58 19.97 -5.25
N LEU A 119 22.97 19.11 -4.31
CA LEU A 119 22.28 18.96 -3.03
C LEU A 119 22.89 19.86 -1.95
N PRO A 120 22.08 20.57 -1.15
CA PRO A 120 22.53 21.25 0.06
C PRO A 120 23.16 20.24 1.03
N ASN A 121 24.22 20.61 1.75
CA ASN A 121 24.89 19.70 2.70
C ASN A 121 23.93 19.10 3.73
N ILE A 122 22.93 19.86 4.20
CA ILE A 122 21.92 19.37 5.15
C ILE A 122 21.00 18.30 4.52
N GLY A 123 20.70 18.42 3.22
CA GLY A 123 19.84 17.48 2.50
C GLY A 123 20.53 16.15 2.21
N LYS A 124 21.85 16.17 1.95
CA LYS A 124 22.64 14.96 1.68
C LYS A 124 22.58 13.97 2.85
N TRP A 125 22.83 14.47 4.05
CA TRP A 125 22.83 13.64 5.26
C TRP A 125 21.46 13.04 5.55
N LEU A 126 20.39 13.81 5.35
CA LEU A 126 19.01 13.31 5.53
C LEU A 126 18.68 12.19 4.54
N ILE A 127 19.09 12.30 3.28
CA ILE A 127 18.84 11.27 2.27
C ILE A 127 19.66 10.01 2.56
N ILE A 128 20.93 10.14 2.96
CA ILE A 128 21.76 8.98 3.34
C ILE A 128 21.17 8.26 4.56
N LEU A 129 20.77 9.00 5.61
CA LEU A 129 20.14 8.41 6.79
C LEU A 129 18.84 7.69 6.44
N ASN A 130 17.99 8.31 5.61
CA ASN A 130 16.76 7.67 5.14
C ASN A 130 17.04 6.40 4.34
N GLY A 131 18.08 6.41 3.51
CA GLY A 131 18.49 5.25 2.72
C GLY A 131 18.93 4.09 3.62
N ILE A 132 19.77 4.37 4.62
CA ILE A 132 20.20 3.38 5.62
C ILE A 132 19.00 2.84 6.40
N VAL A 133 18.13 3.71 6.90
CA VAL A 133 16.90 3.31 7.62
C VAL A 133 16.02 2.41 6.75
N SER A 134 15.84 2.76 5.47
CA SER A 134 15.04 1.97 4.53
C SER A 134 15.64 0.57 4.29
N ILE A 135 16.96 0.47 4.15
CA ILE A 135 17.64 -0.82 3.97
C ILE A 135 17.49 -1.68 5.23
N LEU A 136 17.76 -1.11 6.41
CA LEU A 136 17.64 -1.83 7.68
C LEU A 136 16.20 -2.29 7.92
N PHE A 137 15.23 -1.41 7.69
CA PHE A 137 13.82 -1.75 7.80
C PHE A 137 13.44 -2.86 6.83
N GLY A 138 13.86 -2.76 5.57
CA GLY A 138 13.61 -3.80 4.57
C GLY A 138 14.17 -5.16 4.98
N LEU A 139 15.40 -5.20 5.53
CA LEU A 139 16.02 -6.43 6.02
C LEU A 139 15.28 -7.02 7.22
N ILE A 140 14.83 -6.19 8.17
CA ILE A 140 14.04 -6.61 9.33
C ILE A 140 12.69 -7.19 8.91
N VAL A 141 12.07 -6.62 7.88
CA VAL A 141 10.77 -7.07 7.36
C VAL A 141 10.88 -8.39 6.57
N VAL A 142 12.06 -8.66 6.00
CA VAL A 142 12.36 -9.90 5.26
C VAL A 142 12.80 -11.05 6.18
N SER A 143 13.43 -10.75 7.33
CA SER A 143 13.90 -11.73 8.32
C SER A 143 12.80 -12.28 9.22
#